data_AF-A0A529HIU3-F1
#
_entry.id   AF-A0A529HIU3-F1
#
_cell.length_a   1.000
_cell.length_b   1.000
_cell.length_c   1.000
_cell.angle_alpha   90.00
_cell.angle_beta   90.00
_cell.angle_gamma   90.00
#
_symmetry.space_group_name_H-M   'P 1'
#
loop_
_entity.id
_entity.type
_entity.pdbx_description
1 polymer ?
#
loop_
_entity_poly.entity_id
_entity_poly.type
_entity_poly.pdbx_seq_one_letter_code
_entity_poly.pdbx_strand_id
1 'polypeptide(L)'
;PKHPNAIAPGKRPMHTIMPGMMVRDGRAVMPFGVMGGGYQPFGHVHLLTNMIDFGMDPQQALDAPRVFYNHDVVEAERSVRPDTV
;
A
#
# COMPACT_ATOMS: atom_id res chain seq x y z
N PRO A 1 -9.19 17.32 20.56
CA PRO A 1 -8.22 18.44 20.36
C PRO A 1 -6.74 18.06 20.56
N LYS A 2 -6.40 17.16 21.50
CA LYS A 2 -4.99 16.79 21.80
C LYS A 2 -4.30 15.92 20.74
N HIS A 3 -5.04 15.44 19.74
CA HIS A 3 -4.48 14.59 18.69
C HIS A 3 -3.60 15.39 17.72
N PRO A 4 -2.42 14.89 17.28
CA PRO A 4 -1.55 15.60 16.34
C PRO A 4 -2.23 16.01 15.03
N ASN A 5 -3.27 15.29 14.60
CA ASN A 5 -4.10 15.63 13.43
C ASN A 5 -5.41 16.40 13.74
N ALA A 6 -5.52 17.05 14.90
CA ALA A 6 -6.69 17.89 15.19
C ALA A 6 -6.79 19.10 14.22
N ILE A 7 -8.02 19.55 13.92
CA ILE A 7 -8.31 20.69 13.03
C ILE A 7 -7.70 21.99 13.59
N ALA A 8 -7.10 22.82 12.72
CA ALA A 8 -6.62 24.16 13.06
C ALA A 8 -6.60 25.08 11.81
N PRO A 9 -6.75 26.41 11.97
CA PRO A 9 -6.69 27.37 10.86
C PRO A 9 -5.35 27.27 10.09
N GLY A 10 -5.42 27.19 8.76
CA GLY A 10 -4.24 27.09 7.89
C GLY A 10 -3.46 25.77 7.99
N LYS A 11 -3.89 24.82 8.82
CA LYS A 11 -3.23 23.52 8.94
C LYS A 11 -3.59 22.60 7.78
N ARG A 12 -2.58 22.04 7.13
CA ARG A 12 -2.75 20.92 6.18
C ARG A 12 -3.08 19.65 6.96
N PRO A 13 -4.18 18.95 6.64
CA PRO A 13 -4.52 17.69 7.31
C PRO A 13 -3.49 16.61 6.94
N MET A 14 -3.39 15.57 7.77
CA MET A 14 -2.80 14.31 7.32
C MET A 14 -3.51 13.87 6.04
N HIS A 15 -2.72 13.53 5.01
CA HIS A 15 -3.23 13.00 3.75
C HIS A 15 -2.80 11.55 3.57
N THR A 16 -3.59 10.80 2.82
CA THR A 16 -3.30 9.41 2.49
C THR A 16 -2.63 9.23 1.13
N ILE A 17 -2.58 10.27 0.30
CA ILE A 17 -1.97 10.21 -1.05
C ILE A 17 -0.47 9.93 -0.93
N MET A 18 -0.01 8.87 -1.59
CA MET A 18 1.39 8.46 -1.57
C MET A 18 1.86 8.00 -2.96
N PRO A 19 2.49 8.86 -3.78
CA PRO A 19 3.21 8.40 -4.96
C PRO A 19 4.55 7.77 -4.54
N GLY A 20 4.88 6.61 -5.10
CA GLY A 20 6.13 5.89 -4.85
C GLY A 20 7.10 5.94 -6.03
N MET A 21 8.40 5.94 -5.72
CA MET A 21 9.48 5.85 -6.71
C MET A 21 10.50 4.81 -6.25
N MET A 22 10.63 3.70 -6.98
CA MET A 22 11.66 2.71 -6.70
C MET A 22 12.99 3.15 -7.32
N VAL A 23 14.05 3.08 -6.54
CA VAL A 23 15.42 3.44 -6.93
C VAL A 23 16.34 2.25 -6.67
N ARG A 24 17.21 1.93 -7.63
CA ARG A 24 18.23 0.89 -7.51
C ARG A 24 19.55 1.44 -8.01
N ASP A 25 20.61 1.29 -7.23
CA ASP A 25 21.97 1.78 -7.54
C ASP A 25 21.99 3.26 -7.96
N GLY A 26 21.24 4.09 -7.23
CA GLY A 26 21.13 5.53 -7.48
C GLY A 26 20.29 5.91 -8.71
N ARG A 27 19.64 4.96 -9.39
CA ARG A 27 18.81 5.21 -10.58
C ARG A 27 17.34 4.90 -10.30
N ALA A 28 16.45 5.79 -10.73
CA ALA A 28 15.01 5.53 -10.71
C ALA A 28 14.69 4.40 -11.70
N VAL A 29 14.00 3.36 -11.21
CA VAL A 29 13.69 2.16 -12.00
C VAL A 29 12.19 1.95 -12.24
N MET A 30 11.33 2.43 -11.34
CA MET A 30 9.87 2.26 -11.50
C MET A 30 9.06 3.23 -10.65
N PRO A 31 8.20 4.09 -11.24
CA PRO A 31 7.17 4.80 -10.48
C PRO A 31 6.06 3.81 -10.12
N PHE A 32 5.54 3.90 -8.90
CA PHE A 32 4.49 3.01 -8.45
C PHE A 32 3.50 3.72 -7.54
N GLY A 33 2.32 3.13 -7.42
CA GLY A 33 1.30 3.58 -6.49
C GLY A 33 0.20 2.53 -6.44
N VAL A 34 -0.33 2.29 -5.24
CA VAL A 34 -1.50 1.43 -5.04
C VAL A 34 -2.57 2.26 -4.37
N MET A 35 -3.62 2.63 -5.09
CA MET A 35 -4.67 3.52 -4.61
C MET A 35 -5.54 2.86 -3.55
N GLY A 36 -6.07 3.66 -2.61
CA GLY A 36 -7.03 3.15 -1.61
C GLY A 36 -7.06 3.86 -0.24
N GLY A 37 -6.73 5.16 -0.15
CA GLY A 37 -6.78 5.87 1.13
C GLY A 37 -5.86 5.24 2.19
N GLY A 38 -6.42 4.76 3.30
CA GLY A 38 -5.68 4.07 4.36
C GLY A 38 -5.01 2.75 3.92
N TYR A 39 -5.43 2.18 2.79
CA TYR A 39 -4.83 0.98 2.21
C TYR A 39 -3.50 1.24 1.49
N GLN A 40 -3.25 2.46 1.02
CA GLN A 40 -2.04 2.78 0.23
C GLN A 40 -0.72 2.27 0.84
N PRO A 41 -0.42 2.44 2.15
CA PRO A 41 0.82 1.90 2.71
C PRO A 41 0.88 0.38 2.67
N PHE A 42 -0.24 -0.30 2.90
CA PHE A 42 -0.32 -1.75 2.87
C PHE A 42 -0.12 -2.27 1.44
N GLY A 43 -0.83 -1.67 0.47
CA GLY A 43 -0.71 -1.99 -0.95
C GLY A 43 0.69 -1.75 -1.51
N HIS A 44 1.37 -0.69 -1.08
CA HIS A 44 2.77 -0.43 -1.47
C HIS A 44 3.70 -1.54 -1.01
N VAL A 45 3.59 -1.99 0.24
CA VAL A 45 4.40 -3.09 0.76
C VAL A 45 4.07 -4.38 0.02
N HIS A 46 2.79 -4.70 -0.18
CA HIS A 46 2.37 -5.87 -0.96
C HIS A 46 3.00 -5.89 -2.36
N LEU A 47 2.88 -4.79 -3.12
CA LEU A 47 3.43 -4.68 -4.47
C LEU A 47 4.95 -4.87 -4.48
N LEU A 48 5.66 -4.16 -3.58
CA LEU A 48 7.11 -4.20 -3.53
C LEU A 48 7.64 -5.55 -3.06
N THR A 49 7.04 -6.18 -2.06
CA THR A 49 7.42 -7.52 -1.59
C THR A 49 7.20 -8.56 -2.68
N ASN A 50 6.10 -8.50 -3.43
CA ASN A 50 5.88 -9.39 -4.58
C ASN A 50 7.00 -9.27 -5.62
N MET A 51 7.45 -8.06 -5.92
CA MET A 51 8.50 -7.84 -6.92
C MET A 51 9.91 -8.12 -6.40
N ILE A 52 10.22 -7.70 -5.18
CA ILE A 52 11.58 -7.74 -4.61
C ILE A 52 11.86 -9.09 -3.96
N ASP A 53 10.92 -9.57 -3.13
CA ASP A 53 11.13 -10.78 -2.33
C ASP A 53 10.69 -12.04 -3.09
N PHE A 54 9.58 -11.96 -3.84
CA PHE A 54 9.02 -13.10 -4.60
C PHE A 54 9.39 -13.10 -6.09
N GLY A 55 10.13 -12.08 -6.57
CA GLY A 55 10.64 -12.02 -7.93
C GLY A 55 9.56 -11.93 -9.02
N MET A 56 8.35 -11.50 -8.66
CA MET A 56 7.24 -11.34 -9.61
C MET A 56 7.49 -10.15 -10.55
N ASP A 57 7.02 -10.27 -11.79
CA ASP A 57 6.96 -9.12 -12.69
C ASP A 57 5.88 -8.11 -12.24
N PRO A 58 5.85 -6.87 -12.77
CA PRO A 58 4.90 -5.84 -12.34
C PRO A 58 3.43 -6.24 -12.48
N GLN A 59 3.06 -6.99 -13.54
CA GLN A 59 1.68 -7.41 -13.77
C GLN A 59 1.29 -8.50 -12.76
N GLN A 60 2.15 -9.50 -12.59
CA GLN A 60 1.96 -10.55 -11.58
C GLN A 60 1.84 -9.98 -10.16
N ALA A 61 2.70 -9.02 -9.81
CA ALA A 61 2.70 -8.39 -8.50
C ALA A 61 1.41 -7.58 -8.24
N LEU A 62 0.82 -7.00 -9.29
CA LEU A 62 -0.47 -6.32 -9.22
C LEU A 62 -1.65 -7.29 -9.13
N ASP A 63 -1.61 -8.39 -9.89
CA ASP A 63 -2.67 -9.41 -9.95
C ASP A 63 -2.71 -10.32 -8.73
N ALA A 64 -1.63 -10.36 -7.94
CA ALA A 64 -1.55 -11.14 -6.72
C ALA A 64 -2.69 -10.76 -5.73
N PRO A 65 -3.36 -11.75 -5.11
CA PRO A 65 -4.44 -11.50 -4.14
C PRO A 65 -4.00 -10.61 -2.98
N ARG A 66 -4.87 -9.71 -2.55
CA ARG A 66 -4.59 -8.73 -1.50
C ARG A 66 -5.43 -8.96 -0.24
N VAL A 67 -4.87 -8.54 0.87
CA VAL A 67 -5.52 -8.46 2.18
C VAL A 67 -5.32 -7.06 2.76
N PHE A 68 -6.19 -6.64 3.67
CA PHE A 68 -6.08 -5.37 4.36
C PHE A 68 -6.63 -5.49 5.78
N TYR A 69 -5.85 -5.08 6.77
CA TYR A 69 -6.34 -4.94 8.14
C TYR A 69 -6.95 -3.56 8.36
N ASN A 70 -8.25 -3.53 8.63
CA ASN A 70 -9.05 -2.32 8.80
C ASN A 70 -9.86 -2.41 10.10
N HIS A 71 -9.46 -1.65 11.12
CA HIS A 71 -10.15 -1.54 12.41
C HIS A 71 -10.66 -2.89 12.96
N ASP A 72 -9.74 -3.82 13.24
CA ASP A 72 -10.01 -5.16 13.79
C ASP A 72 -10.66 -6.16 12.84
N VAL A 73 -10.84 -5.80 11.57
CA VAL A 73 -11.31 -6.72 10.53
C VAL A 73 -10.20 -6.92 9.50
N VAL A 74 -9.93 -8.18 9.16
CA VAL A 74 -9.11 -8.50 7.98
C VAL A 74 -10.06 -8.63 6.80
N GLU A 75 -9.95 -7.69 5.87
CA GLU A 75 -10.61 -7.74 4.56
C GLU A 75 -9.68 -8.49 3.60
N ALA A 76 -10.24 -9.43 2.83
CA ALA A 76 -9.50 -10.22 1.86
C ALA A 76 -10.24 -10.22 0.53
N GLU A 77 -9.48 -10.15 -0.57
CA GLU A 77 -10.06 -10.33 -1.89
C GLU A 77 -10.60 -11.75 -2.07
N ARG A 78 -11.61 -11.91 -2.94
CA ARG A 78 -12.20 -13.23 -3.26
C ARG A 78 -11.18 -14.26 -3.74
N SER A 79 -10.09 -13.79 -4.35
CA SER A 79 -9.01 -14.64 -4.87
C SER A 79 -8.09 -15.19 -3.78
N VAL A 80 -8.16 -14.67 -2.55
CA VAL A 80 -7.47 -15.26 -1.39
C VAL A 80 -8.12 -16.60 -1.06
N ARG A 81 -7.31 -17.64 -0.87
CA ARG A 81 -7.84 -18.98 -0.59
C ARG A 81 -8.44 -19.02 0.83
N PRO A 82 -9.61 -19.67 1.03
CA PRO A 82 -10.29 -19.71 2.32
C PRO A 82 -9.50 -20.39 3.46
N ASP A 83 -8.49 -21.20 3.15
CA ASP A 83 -7.62 -21.87 4.11
C ASP A 83 -6.43 -21.00 4.56
N THR A 84 -6.28 -19.81 3.99
CA THR A 84 -5.15 -18.89 4.27
C THR A 84 -5.47 -17.85 5.35
N VAL A 85 -6.75 -17.57 5.63
CA VAL A 85 -7.22 -16.48 6.52
C VAL A 85 -8.15 -16.98 7.62
#